data_AF-A0A4Q3MXL3-F1
#
_entry.id   AF-A0A4Q3MXL3-F1
#
_cell.length_a   1.000
_cell.length_b   1.000
_cell.length_c   1.000
_cell.angle_alpha   90.00
_cell.angle_beta   90.00
_cell.angle_gamma   90.00
#
_symmetry.space_group_name_H-M   'P 1'
#
loop_
_entity.id
_entity.type
_entity.pdbx_description
1 polymer ?
#
loop_
_entity_poly.entity_id
_entity_poly.type
_entity_poly.pdbx_seq_one_letter_code
_entity_poly.pdbx_strand_id
1 'polypeptide(L)'
;MSRIADFMAADDTIQLDNSIFAALAEGALGANAFQSGAQSTAGSADVRIVLNTATGGLFYDADGAGGADAVQFATLDLVGLVGPVTAADFTVI
;
A
#
# COMPACT_ATOMS: atom_id res chain seq x y z
N MET A 1 -6.26 -8.64 12.08
CA MET A 1 -5.24 -8.21 11.11
C MET A 1 -5.28 -9.16 9.92
N SER A 2 -5.49 -8.66 8.72
CA SER A 2 -5.53 -9.49 7.50
C SER A 2 -4.12 -9.80 7.01
N ARG A 3 -3.91 -10.99 6.44
CA ARG A 3 -2.63 -11.41 5.86
C ARG A 3 -2.84 -11.95 4.45
N ILE A 4 -2.02 -11.49 3.52
CA ILE A 4 -1.95 -11.94 2.14
C ILE A 4 -0.71 -12.82 2.03
N ALA A 5 -0.88 -14.11 1.68
CA ALA A 5 0.16 -15.11 1.88
C ALA A 5 1.10 -15.33 0.67
N ASP A 6 0.62 -15.09 -0.55
CA ASP A 6 1.24 -15.56 -1.79
C ASP A 6 1.06 -14.58 -2.95
N PHE A 7 1.13 -13.27 -2.65
CA PHE A 7 0.90 -12.23 -3.65
C PHE A 7 1.90 -12.31 -4.82
N MET A 8 1.37 -12.37 -6.05
CA MET A 8 2.14 -12.37 -7.28
C MET A 8 1.88 -11.06 -8.04
N ALA A 9 2.85 -10.15 -8.06
CA ALA A 9 2.67 -8.81 -8.64
C ALA A 9 2.33 -8.81 -10.15
N ALA A 10 2.59 -9.91 -10.86
CA ALA A 10 2.20 -10.04 -12.27
C ALA A 10 0.72 -10.42 -12.47
N ASP A 11 0.09 -11.02 -11.46
CA ASP A 11 -1.20 -11.71 -11.60
C ASP A 11 -2.27 -11.17 -10.65
N ASP A 12 -1.88 -10.71 -9.47
CA ASP A 12 -2.78 -10.30 -8.40
C ASP A 12 -2.98 -8.78 -8.34
N THR A 13 -4.09 -8.35 -7.72
CA THR A 13 -4.40 -6.94 -7.51
C THR A 13 -5.02 -6.75 -6.12
N ILE A 14 -4.57 -5.73 -5.40
CA ILE A 14 -5.15 -5.29 -4.14
C ILE A 14 -6.21 -4.22 -4.43
N GLN A 15 -7.47 -4.53 -4.14
CA GLN A 15 -8.56 -3.58 -4.27
C GLN A 15 -8.78 -2.82 -2.96
N LEU A 16 -8.84 -1.50 -3.06
CA LEU A 16 -9.01 -0.56 -1.95
C LEU A 16 -10.37 0.12 -2.08
N ASP A 17 -11.27 -0.12 -1.14
CA ASP A 17 -12.61 0.48 -1.17
C ASP A 17 -12.56 1.95 -0.74
N ASN A 18 -12.98 2.87 -1.61
CA ASN A 18 -12.89 4.30 -1.39
C ASN A 18 -13.74 4.81 -0.21
N SER A 19 -14.70 4.02 0.29
CA SER A 19 -15.45 4.34 1.50
C SER A 19 -14.56 4.32 2.75
N ILE A 20 -13.45 3.59 2.69
CA ILE A 20 -12.42 3.51 3.73
C ILE A 20 -11.19 4.34 3.34
N PHE A 21 -10.72 4.21 2.10
CA PHE A 21 -9.53 4.88 1.59
C PHE A 21 -9.87 6.23 0.93
N ALA A 22 -10.65 7.06 1.63
CA ALA A 22 -11.31 8.24 1.08
C ALA A 22 -10.38 9.35 0.53
N ALA A 23 -9.08 9.33 0.87
CA ALA A 23 -8.09 10.24 0.30
C ALA A 23 -7.55 9.79 -1.07
N LEU A 24 -7.99 8.63 -1.58
CA LEU A 24 -7.63 8.12 -2.89
C LEU A 24 -8.76 8.37 -3.90
N ALA A 25 -8.40 8.67 -5.14
CA ALA A 25 -9.35 8.72 -6.24
C ALA A 25 -9.66 7.31 -6.76
N GLU A 26 -10.91 7.05 -7.15
CA GLU A 26 -11.32 5.80 -7.81
C GLU A 26 -10.47 5.49 -9.05
N GLY A 27 -10.21 4.21 -9.28
CA GLY A 27 -9.41 3.72 -10.41
C GLY A 27 -7.98 3.34 -10.03
N ALA A 28 -7.07 3.41 -11.00
CA ALA A 28 -5.68 3.02 -10.80
C ALA A 28 -4.98 3.94 -9.79
N LEU A 29 -4.22 3.36 -8.86
CA LEU A 29 -3.45 4.14 -7.89
C LEU A 29 -2.36 4.95 -8.61
N GLY A 30 -2.27 6.25 -8.31
CA GLY A 30 -1.24 7.12 -8.89
C GLY A 30 0.17 6.66 -8.50
N ALA A 31 1.13 6.74 -9.43
CA ALA A 31 2.51 6.28 -9.18
C ALA A 31 3.17 6.95 -7.96
N ASN A 32 2.87 8.23 -7.70
CA ASN A 32 3.41 8.97 -6.55
C ASN A 32 2.67 8.66 -5.23
N ALA A 33 1.52 7.99 -5.30
CA ALA A 33 0.71 7.64 -4.12
C ALA A 33 1.19 6.36 -3.43
N PHE A 34 2.14 5.63 -4.03
CA PHE A 34 2.73 4.42 -3.46
C PHE A 34 4.21 4.62 -3.15
N GLN A 35 4.64 4.10 -2.00
CA GLN A 35 6.04 3.98 -1.63
C GLN A 35 6.32 2.60 -1.03
N SER A 36 7.49 2.05 -1.33
CA SER A 36 8.01 0.86 -0.67
C SER A 36 9.37 1.14 -0.04
N GLY A 37 9.62 0.62 1.16
CA GLY A 37 10.92 0.72 1.84
C GLY A 37 10.86 0.17 3.26
N ALA A 38 11.92 0.34 4.07
CA ALA A 38 11.93 -0.18 5.44
C ALA A 38 11.09 0.65 6.45
N GLN A 39 10.47 1.74 5.98
CA GLN A 39 9.66 2.65 6.81
C GLN A 39 8.18 2.28 6.73
N SER A 40 7.44 2.62 7.79
CA SER A 40 5.98 2.48 7.84
C SER A 40 5.24 3.81 7.66
N THR A 41 5.97 4.90 7.49
CA THR A 41 5.41 6.25 7.31
C THR A 41 5.59 6.72 5.88
N ALA A 42 4.68 7.57 5.41
CA ALA A 42 4.79 8.20 4.09
C ALA A 42 5.98 9.16 4.04
N GLY A 43 6.76 9.10 2.96
CA GLY A 43 7.93 9.94 2.75
C GLY A 43 7.63 11.32 2.15
N SER A 44 6.41 11.55 1.67
CA SER A 44 5.94 12.85 1.15
C SER A 44 4.43 12.96 1.34
N ALA A 45 3.89 14.14 1.05
CA ALA A 45 2.46 14.40 1.15
C ALA A 45 1.59 13.72 0.07
N ASP A 46 2.24 13.24 -0.99
CA ASP A 46 1.58 12.54 -2.09
C ASP A 46 1.42 11.04 -1.80
N VAL A 47 2.31 10.48 -0.99
CA VAL A 47 2.32 9.04 -0.66
C VAL A 47 1.17 8.73 0.28
N ARG A 48 0.30 7.81 -0.14
CA ARG A 48 -0.89 7.38 0.60
C ARG A 48 -0.80 5.92 1.01
N ILE A 49 -0.15 5.07 0.21
CA ILE A 49 0.06 3.65 0.50
C ILE A 49 1.55 3.39 0.69
N VAL A 50 1.90 2.76 1.80
CA VAL A 50 3.28 2.40 2.13
C VAL A 50 3.39 0.90 2.32
N LEU A 51 4.32 0.26 1.61
CA LEU A 51 4.78 -1.09 1.90
C LEU A 51 6.07 -1.04 2.71
N ASN A 52 6.01 -1.49 3.96
CA ASN A 52 7.20 -1.74 4.75
C ASN A 52 7.85 -3.07 4.29
N THR A 53 8.96 -2.99 3.56
CA THR A 53 9.67 -4.15 3.01
C THR A 53 10.48 -4.95 4.03
N ALA A 54 10.58 -4.49 5.28
CA ALA A 54 11.18 -5.25 6.36
C ALA A 54 10.16 -6.14 7.10
N THR A 55 8.89 -5.72 7.13
CA THR A 55 7.83 -6.40 7.90
C THR A 55 6.70 -6.95 7.05
N GLY A 56 6.62 -6.54 5.79
CA GLY A 56 5.48 -6.81 4.89
C GLY A 56 4.25 -5.97 5.18
N GLY A 57 4.31 -5.03 6.14
CA GLY A 57 3.14 -4.23 6.50
C GLY A 57 2.73 -3.29 5.37
N LEU A 58 1.42 -3.25 5.08
CA LEU A 58 0.79 -2.27 4.21
C LEU A 58 0.07 -1.23 5.06
N PHE A 59 0.41 0.03 4.85
CA PHE A 59 -0.06 1.17 5.64
C PHE A 59 -0.77 2.18 4.75
N TYR A 60 -1.78 2.84 5.32
CA TYR A 60 -2.51 3.92 4.69
C TYR A 60 -2.29 5.23 5.46
N ASP A 61 -1.79 6.24 4.77
CA ASP A 61 -1.69 7.61 5.23
C ASP A 61 -2.86 8.43 4.65
N ALA A 62 -3.88 8.64 5.48
CA ALA A 62 -5.10 9.33 5.07
C ALA A 62 -4.92 10.85 4.94
N ASP A 63 -4.07 11.46 5.78
CA ASP A 63 -3.85 12.91 5.73
C ASP A 63 -2.77 13.28 4.71
N GLY A 64 -1.82 12.37 4.44
CA GLY A 64 -0.70 12.63 3.55
C GLY A 64 0.05 13.85 4.02
N ALA A 65 0.23 14.00 5.32
CA ALA A 65 1.15 14.98 5.88
C ALA A 65 2.60 14.51 5.71
N GLY A 66 2.83 13.21 5.48
CA GLY A 66 4.13 12.59 5.55
C GLY A 66 4.65 12.54 6.98
N GLY A 67 5.34 11.45 7.35
CA GLY A 67 5.88 11.29 8.70
C GLY A 67 4.87 11.17 9.85
N ALA A 68 3.56 11.20 9.58
CA ALA A 68 2.50 10.87 10.53
C ALA A 68 2.28 9.35 10.64
N ASP A 69 1.57 8.91 11.69
CA ASP A 69 1.24 7.50 11.95
C ASP A 69 0.26 6.97 10.89
N ALA A 70 0.79 6.41 9.80
CA ALA A 70 0.00 5.66 8.84
C ALA A 70 -0.60 4.40 9.51
N VAL A 71 -1.84 4.07 9.15
CA VAL A 71 -2.57 2.94 9.76
C VAL A 71 -2.28 1.68 8.97
N GLN A 72 -1.77 0.65 9.64
CA GLN A 72 -1.57 -0.65 9.00
C GLN A 72 -2.92 -1.33 8.75
N PHE A 73 -3.21 -1.69 7.49
CA PHE A 73 -4.46 -2.35 7.12
C PHE A 73 -4.28 -3.81 6.68
N ALA A 74 -3.07 -4.19 6.27
CA ALA A 74 -2.75 -5.57 5.88
C ALA A 74 -1.27 -5.90 6.12
N THR A 75 -0.94 -7.18 5.99
CA THR A 75 0.44 -7.68 5.91
C THR A 75 0.58 -8.58 4.69
N LEU A 76 1.55 -8.28 3.82
CA LEU A 76 2.04 -9.18 2.78
C LEU A 76 3.07 -10.12 3.39
N ASP A 77 2.91 -11.43 3.19
CA ASP A 77 3.95 -12.38 3.53
C ASP A 77 5.10 -12.27 2.50
N LEU A 78 6.22 -11.70 2.95
CA LEU A 78 7.38 -11.47 2.09
C LEU A 78 8.04 -12.78 1.61
N VAL A 79 7.78 -13.91 2.27
CA VAL A 79 8.31 -15.21 1.81
C VAL A 79 7.54 -15.72 0.58
N GLY A 80 6.23 -15.45 0.52
CA GLY A 80 5.37 -15.83 -0.60
C GLY A 80 5.25 -14.77 -1.69
N LEU A 81 5.81 -13.57 -1.47
CA LEU A 81 5.76 -12.47 -2.44
C LEU A 81 6.62 -12.78 -3.68
N VAL A 82 6.01 -12.67 -4.87
CA VAL A 82 6.70 -12.84 -6.15
C VAL A 82 6.62 -11.54 -6.96
N GLY A 83 7.79 -10.96 -7.26
CA GLY A 83 7.92 -9.74 -8.06
C GLY A 83 7.91 -8.44 -7.24
N PRO A 84 8.25 -7.30 -7.87
CA PRO A 84 8.22 -6.01 -7.21
C PRO A 84 6.77 -5.51 -7.08
N VAL A 85 6.36 -5.13 -5.87
CA VAL A 85 5.09 -4.43 -5.66
C VAL A 85 5.25 -2.96 -6.03
N THR A 86 4.31 -2.43 -6.80
CA THR A 86 4.26 -1.07 -7.34
C THR A 86 2.85 -0.50 -7.18
N ALA A 87 2.66 0.77 -7.56
CA ALA A 87 1.32 1.37 -7.58
C ALA A 87 0.34 0.64 -8.52
N ALA A 88 0.83 -0.04 -9.57
CA ALA A 88 -0.02 -0.75 -10.53
C ALA A 88 -0.73 -1.97 -9.94
N ASP A 89 -0.24 -2.48 -8.81
CA ASP A 89 -0.82 -3.61 -8.09
C ASP A 89 -2.04 -3.21 -7.24
N PHE A 90 -2.39 -1.93 -7.21
CA PHE A 90 -3.50 -1.39 -6.43
C PHE A 90 -4.55 -0.73 -7.33
N THR A 91 -5.81 -1.07 -7.09
CA THR A 91 -6.97 -0.40 -7.69
C THR A 91 -7.90 0.09 -6.60
N VAL A 92 -8.40 1.31 -6.75
CA VAL A 92 -9.39 1.90 -5.86
C VAL A 92 -10.77 1.68 -6.45
N ILE A 93 -11.68 1.08 -5.68
CA ILE A 93 -13.05 0.75 -6.08
C ILE A 93 -14.10 1.48 -5.25
#